data_AF-A0A523W8B1-F1
#
_entry.id   AF-A0A523W8B1-F1
#
_cell.length_a   1.000
_cell.length_b   1.000
_cell.length_c   1.000
_cell.angle_alpha   90.00
_cell.angle_beta   90.00
_cell.angle_gamma   90.00
#
_symmetry.space_group_name_H-M   'P 1'
#
loop_
_entity.id
_entity.type
_entity.pdbx_description
1 polymer ?
#
loop_
_entity_poly.entity_id
_entity_poly.type
_entity_poly.pdbx_seq_one_letter_code
_entity_poly.pdbx_strand_id
1 'polypeptide(L)'
;MTLKYLEVPTKDTRYTYATGRIRGLEIHLLQEADLNRLREAGGIEEAVEILNKISPYSESFKNLSSERFEKGLGEELKRTYQDLRSFCPDPELVDLFWLDYDFHNLKVLLKFHIQKQPPLNLAPPLEPELSPAGTQDEEILKEAVREADYSRLAPELKTLIQEVAVLMETHPHPQILDSFMDRHLFEWLRTAIEDYHDLFLTHFVELRIDSFNIQSFLRIKLWEEVNEKELLERVLVEKGTVEKMELVQLSSQPKEALGDRLDKTDYGEPVKKALEELDRDGSLFGLEQFFDSYILEYASSGYYITFGKEPLVNYMLLKKKEIRLLRQILREKLTPQPRARSTG
;
A
#
# COMPACT_ATOMS: atom_id res chain seq x y z
N MET A 1 -22.64 3.28 -11.19
CA MET A 1 -23.02 4.51 -11.94
C MET A 1 -21.82 4.92 -12.78
N THR A 2 -21.96 5.05 -14.10
CA THR A 2 -20.84 5.46 -14.98
C THR A 2 -20.47 6.91 -14.68
N LEU A 3 -19.46 7.10 -13.84
CA LEU A 3 -18.92 8.40 -13.47
C LEU A 3 -18.50 9.15 -14.75
N LYS A 4 -19.25 10.21 -15.09
CA LYS A 4 -18.95 11.13 -16.19
C LYS A 4 -17.71 11.96 -15.84
N TYR A 5 -16.52 11.36 -15.88
CA TYR A 5 -15.25 12.06 -15.70
C TYR A 5 -14.77 12.80 -16.95
N LEU A 6 -15.52 12.75 -18.06
CA LEU A 6 -15.19 13.44 -19.30
C LEU A 6 -15.44 14.97 -19.27
N GLU A 7 -15.93 15.50 -18.15
CA GLU A 7 -16.18 16.94 -17.96
C GLU A 7 -15.28 17.56 -16.88
N VAL A 8 -14.10 17.01 -16.60
CA VAL A 8 -13.16 17.65 -15.66
C VAL A 8 -12.57 18.93 -16.32
N PRO A 9 -12.78 20.13 -15.75
CA PRO A 9 -12.32 21.39 -16.32
C PRO A 9 -10.86 21.73 -15.96
N THR A 10 -10.18 20.89 -15.18
CA THR A 10 -8.88 21.22 -14.57
C THR A 10 -7.70 20.93 -15.49
N LYS A 11 -7.57 21.81 -16.48
CA LYS A 11 -6.32 22.05 -17.19
C LYS A 11 -5.36 22.84 -16.28
N ASP A 12 -4.83 22.21 -15.22
CA ASP A 12 -3.83 22.86 -14.35
C ASP A 12 -2.49 22.99 -15.10
N THR A 13 -2.30 24.15 -15.73
CA THR A 13 -1.12 24.44 -16.56
C THR A 13 0.22 24.34 -15.81
N ARG A 14 0.22 24.40 -14.47
CA ARG A 14 1.43 24.17 -13.67
C ARG A 14 2.00 22.77 -13.95
N TYR A 15 1.12 21.80 -14.22
CA TYR A 15 1.49 20.41 -14.48
C TYR A 15 1.95 20.14 -15.92
N THR A 16 1.97 21.11 -16.85
CA THR A 16 2.33 20.85 -18.25
C THR A 16 3.71 20.22 -18.42
N TYR A 17 4.74 20.76 -17.74
CA TYR A 17 6.09 20.18 -17.77
C TYR A 17 6.14 18.80 -17.11
N ALA A 18 5.52 18.68 -15.93
CA ALA A 18 5.48 17.44 -15.17
C ALA A 18 4.79 16.32 -15.96
N THR A 19 3.64 16.59 -16.58
CA THR A 19 2.95 15.62 -17.43
C THR A 19 3.83 15.18 -18.59
N GLY A 20 4.55 16.10 -19.25
CA GLY A 20 5.51 15.74 -20.31
C GLY A 20 6.63 14.82 -19.82
N ARG A 21 7.18 15.07 -18.63
CA ARG A 21 8.17 14.19 -17.99
C ARG A 21 7.58 12.81 -17.66
N ILE A 22 6.37 12.78 -17.10
CA ILE A 22 5.65 11.53 -16.81
C ILE A 22 5.47 10.69 -18.08
N ARG A 23 5.07 11.28 -19.20
CA ARG A 23 4.95 10.54 -20.47
C ARG A 23 6.27 9.92 -20.93
N GLY A 24 7.39 10.60 -20.70
CA GLY A 24 8.72 10.05 -20.95
C GLY A 24 9.02 8.85 -20.03
N LEU A 25 8.66 8.96 -18.75
CA LEU A 25 8.86 7.89 -17.76
C LEU A 25 7.97 6.66 -18.00
N GLU A 26 6.74 6.85 -18.51
CA GLU A 26 5.80 5.77 -18.85
C GLU A 26 6.39 4.78 -19.87
N ILE A 27 7.27 5.26 -20.77
CA ILE A 27 7.96 4.41 -21.77
C ILE A 27 8.89 3.38 -21.11
N HIS A 28 9.38 3.68 -19.90
CA HIS A 28 10.29 2.83 -19.14
C HIS A 28 9.58 1.88 -18.17
N LEU A 29 8.24 1.88 -18.15
CA LEU A 29 7.50 0.84 -17.45
C LEU A 29 7.66 -0.50 -18.18
N LEU A 30 7.84 -1.56 -17.41
CA LEU A 30 7.98 -2.93 -17.88
C LEU A 30 6.73 -3.36 -18.63
N GLN A 31 6.96 -3.91 -19.81
CA GLN A 31 5.90 -4.46 -20.64
C GLN A 31 5.67 -5.93 -20.28
N GLU A 32 4.54 -6.49 -20.70
CA GLU A 32 4.24 -7.91 -20.45
C GLU A 32 5.32 -8.85 -21.00
N ALA A 33 5.98 -8.46 -22.10
CA ALA A 33 7.12 -9.20 -22.65
C ALA A 33 8.32 -9.24 -21.67
N ASP A 34 8.60 -8.15 -20.96
CA ASP A 34 9.67 -8.10 -19.97
C ASP A 34 9.32 -8.97 -18.76
N LEU A 35 8.07 -8.88 -18.28
CA LEU A 35 7.57 -9.69 -17.18
C LEU A 35 7.61 -11.19 -17.51
N ASN A 36 7.23 -11.58 -18.72
CA ASN A 36 7.29 -12.99 -19.16
C ASN A 36 8.72 -13.51 -19.20
N ARG A 37 9.68 -12.72 -19.70
CA ARG A 37 11.11 -13.09 -19.68
C ARG A 37 11.62 -13.34 -18.26
N LEU A 38 11.19 -12.53 -17.29
CA LEU A 38 11.54 -12.72 -15.88
C LEU A 38 10.89 -13.98 -15.28
N ARG A 39 9.63 -14.26 -15.65
CA ARG A 39 8.93 -15.49 -15.25
C ARG A 39 9.55 -16.74 -15.87
N GLU A 40 10.20 -16.65 -17.01
CA GLU A 40 10.87 -17.77 -17.69
C GLU A 40 12.30 -18.04 -17.17
N ALA A 41 12.88 -17.10 -16.41
CA ALA A 41 14.23 -17.25 -15.85
C ALA A 41 14.37 -18.52 -14.99
N GLY A 42 15.52 -19.20 -15.09
CA GLY A 42 15.81 -20.45 -14.40
C GLY A 42 16.07 -20.33 -12.89
N GLY A 43 16.16 -19.10 -12.37
CA GLY A 43 16.41 -18.81 -10.96
C GLY A 43 16.51 -17.31 -10.68
N ILE A 44 16.74 -16.94 -9.43
CA ILE A 44 16.82 -15.53 -9.01
C ILE A 44 18.01 -14.80 -9.64
N GLU A 45 19.15 -15.49 -9.81
CA GLU A 45 20.34 -14.92 -10.45
C GLU A 45 20.05 -14.45 -11.87
N GLU A 46 19.48 -15.34 -12.69
CA GLU A 46 19.14 -15.03 -14.09
C GLU A 46 18.06 -13.94 -14.19
N ALA A 47 17.05 -13.98 -13.31
CA ALA A 47 16.01 -12.94 -13.28
C ALA A 47 16.60 -11.55 -12.96
N VAL A 48 17.52 -11.46 -11.99
CA VAL A 48 18.20 -10.21 -11.64
C VAL A 48 19.16 -9.77 -12.76
N GLU A 49 19.84 -10.68 -13.45
CA GLU A 49 20.64 -10.34 -14.63
C GLU A 49 19.82 -9.77 -15.79
N ILE A 50 18.60 -10.26 -16.00
CA ILE A 50 17.67 -9.69 -16.98
C ILE A 50 17.26 -8.29 -16.54
N LEU A 51 16.86 -8.10 -15.28
CA LEU A 51 16.50 -6.77 -14.75
C LEU A 51 17.65 -5.77 -14.84
N ASN A 52 18.90 -6.18 -14.57
CA ASN A 52 20.08 -5.34 -14.67
C ASN A 52 20.36 -4.81 -16.09
N LYS A 53 19.72 -5.37 -17.12
CA LYS A 53 19.82 -4.90 -18.51
C LYS A 53 18.70 -3.91 -18.89
N ILE A 54 17.73 -3.71 -18.01
CA ILE A 54 16.55 -2.86 -18.27
C ILE A 54 16.72 -1.57 -17.48
N SER A 55 16.73 -0.43 -18.16
CA SER A 55 16.65 0.88 -17.50
C SER A 55 15.22 1.08 -16.99
N PRO A 56 15.01 1.53 -15.75
CA PRO A 56 15.99 2.08 -14.80
C PRO A 56 16.63 1.07 -13.82
N TYR A 57 16.16 -0.17 -13.81
CA TYR A 57 16.58 -1.22 -12.87
C TYR A 57 18.08 -1.49 -12.85
N SER A 58 18.75 -1.28 -13.99
CA SER A 58 20.22 -1.36 -14.10
C SER A 58 20.99 -0.52 -13.08
N GLU A 59 20.47 0.65 -12.69
CA GLU A 59 21.11 1.48 -11.67
C GLU A 59 20.66 1.09 -10.26
N SER A 60 19.37 0.79 -10.06
CA SER A 60 18.80 0.48 -8.75
C SER A 60 19.26 -0.87 -8.19
N PHE A 61 19.64 -1.81 -9.07
CA PHE A 61 20.19 -3.12 -8.70
C PHE A 61 21.72 -3.19 -8.76
N LYS A 62 22.38 -2.06 -9.04
CA LYS A 62 23.82 -1.99 -9.20
C LYS A 62 24.54 -2.43 -7.93
N ASN A 63 25.50 -3.35 -8.08
CA ASN A 63 26.30 -3.92 -6.98
C ASN A 63 25.49 -4.66 -5.90
N LEU A 64 24.24 -5.05 -6.17
CA LEU A 64 23.45 -5.89 -5.26
C LEU A 64 23.56 -7.36 -5.67
N SER A 65 23.64 -8.26 -4.68
CA SER A 65 23.49 -9.69 -4.92
C SER A 65 22.03 -10.02 -5.25
N SER A 66 21.82 -11.10 -5.99
CA SER A 66 20.49 -11.60 -6.39
C SER A 66 19.55 -11.78 -5.19
N GLU A 67 20.08 -12.26 -4.06
CA GLU A 67 19.35 -12.46 -2.80
C GLU A 67 18.86 -11.16 -2.15
N ARG A 68 19.48 -10.00 -2.46
CA ARG A 68 19.11 -8.69 -1.92
C ARG A 68 18.19 -7.89 -2.84
N PHE A 69 17.41 -8.59 -3.66
CA PHE A 69 16.49 -7.95 -4.61
C PHE A 69 15.47 -7.01 -3.94
N GLU A 70 15.02 -7.29 -2.71
CA GLU A 70 14.09 -6.41 -1.96
C GLU A 70 14.68 -5.01 -1.77
N LYS A 71 15.99 -4.93 -1.49
CA LYS A 71 16.69 -3.65 -1.41
C LYS A 71 16.71 -2.94 -2.76
N GLY A 72 17.02 -3.65 -3.85
CA GLY A 72 17.03 -3.07 -5.20
C GLY A 72 15.67 -2.52 -5.63
N LEU A 73 14.58 -3.21 -5.30
CA LEU A 73 13.21 -2.73 -5.51
C LEU A 73 12.91 -1.48 -4.65
N GLY A 74 13.39 -1.46 -3.41
CA GLY A 74 13.28 -0.29 -2.52
C GLY A 74 14.04 0.93 -3.07
N GLU A 75 15.27 0.74 -3.54
CA GLU A 75 16.07 1.81 -4.14
C GLU A 75 15.42 2.35 -5.41
N GLU A 76 14.79 1.50 -6.23
CA GLU A 76 14.05 1.96 -7.40
C GLU A 76 12.82 2.80 -7.03
N LEU A 77 12.10 2.43 -5.96
CA LEU A 77 11.00 3.24 -5.44
C LEU A 77 11.50 4.57 -4.88
N LYS A 78 12.61 4.58 -4.16
CA LYS A 78 13.27 5.80 -3.64
C LYS A 78 13.71 6.72 -4.77
N ARG A 79 14.35 6.17 -5.81
CA ARG A 79 14.75 6.91 -7.01
C ARG A 79 13.55 7.53 -7.71
N THR A 80 12.48 6.74 -7.89
CA THR A 80 11.21 7.21 -8.47
C THR A 80 10.63 8.37 -7.66
N TYR A 81 10.53 8.20 -6.34
CA TYR A 81 10.06 9.25 -5.43
C TYR A 81 10.84 10.55 -5.61
N GLN A 82 12.17 10.49 -5.58
CA GLN A 82 13.05 11.65 -5.73
C GLN A 82 12.89 12.33 -7.10
N ASP A 83 12.80 11.55 -8.18
CA ASP A 83 12.61 12.06 -9.54
C ASP A 83 11.26 12.80 -9.65
N LEU A 84 10.16 12.15 -9.25
CA LEU A 84 8.82 12.75 -9.29
C LEU A 84 8.73 14.04 -8.47
N ARG A 85 9.30 14.02 -7.26
CA ARG A 85 9.32 15.18 -6.36
C ARG A 85 10.12 16.35 -6.94
N SER A 86 11.13 16.09 -7.76
CA SER A 86 12.02 17.13 -8.32
C SER A 86 11.36 18.03 -9.37
N PHE A 87 10.30 17.54 -10.03
CA PHE A 87 9.63 18.27 -11.12
C PHE A 87 8.13 18.48 -10.91
N CYS A 88 7.51 17.86 -9.90
CA CYS A 88 6.10 18.07 -9.59
C CYS A 88 5.87 19.51 -9.07
N PRO A 89 4.83 20.22 -9.55
CA PRO A 89 4.47 21.55 -9.03
C PRO A 89 4.09 21.55 -7.55
N ASP A 90 3.45 20.47 -7.09
CA ASP A 90 3.08 20.25 -5.70
C ASP A 90 3.82 18.99 -5.18
N PRO A 91 5.09 19.11 -4.75
CA PRO A 91 5.92 17.97 -4.30
C PRO A 91 5.31 17.16 -3.16
N GLU A 92 4.59 17.83 -2.27
CA GLU A 92 3.91 17.24 -1.11
C GLU A 92 2.86 16.21 -1.52
N LEU A 93 2.30 16.34 -2.74
CA LEU A 93 1.38 15.33 -3.27
C LEU A 93 2.10 14.00 -3.50
N VAL A 94 3.36 14.02 -3.92
CA VAL A 94 4.17 12.80 -4.09
C VAL A 94 4.43 12.16 -2.73
N ASP A 95 4.68 12.97 -1.70
CA ASP A 95 4.91 12.52 -0.34
C ASP A 95 3.70 11.70 0.18
N LEU A 96 2.47 12.16 -0.08
CA LEU A 96 1.24 11.43 0.28
C LEU A 96 1.15 10.02 -0.32
N PHE A 97 1.67 9.85 -1.54
CA PHE A 97 1.69 8.54 -2.19
C PHE A 97 2.80 7.64 -1.69
N TRP A 98 3.71 8.10 -0.84
CA TRP A 98 4.81 7.31 -0.28
C TRP A 98 4.71 7.09 1.24
N LEU A 99 3.76 7.74 1.91
CA LEU A 99 3.53 7.58 3.35
C LEU A 99 3.28 6.13 3.79
N ASP A 100 2.76 5.27 2.92
CA ASP A 100 2.55 3.85 3.21
C ASP A 100 3.86 3.12 3.57
N TYR A 101 4.99 3.54 3.00
CA TYR A 101 6.30 2.98 3.33
C TYR A 101 6.80 3.45 4.70
N ASP A 102 6.56 4.71 5.07
CA ASP A 102 6.92 5.21 6.41
C ASP A 102 6.09 4.50 7.49
N PHE A 103 4.79 4.35 7.27
CA PHE A 103 3.90 3.61 8.18
C PHE A 103 4.28 2.12 8.25
N HIS A 104 4.70 1.51 7.13
CA HIS A 104 5.23 0.15 7.14
C HIS A 104 6.51 0.05 8.00
N ASN A 105 7.48 0.94 7.78
CA ASN A 105 8.71 0.97 8.56
C ASN A 105 8.44 1.16 10.05
N LEU A 106 7.52 2.06 10.41
CA LEU A 106 7.10 2.25 11.80
C LEU A 106 6.44 0.99 12.38
N LYS A 107 5.53 0.33 11.64
CA LYS A 107 4.93 -0.95 12.07
C LYS A 107 6.00 -2.00 12.37
N VAL A 108 7.00 -2.12 11.49
CA VAL A 108 8.12 -3.05 11.65
C VAL A 108 8.93 -2.72 12.90
N LEU A 109 9.32 -1.45 13.09
CA LEU A 109 10.10 -1.00 14.25
C LEU A 109 9.35 -1.16 15.57
N LEU A 110 8.07 -0.80 15.63
CA LEU A 110 7.26 -0.89 16.83
C LEU A 110 7.04 -2.35 17.23
N LYS A 111 6.68 -3.23 16.29
CA LYS A 111 6.57 -4.68 16.55
C LYS A 111 7.89 -5.26 17.06
N PHE A 112 8.99 -4.85 16.45
CA PHE A 112 10.32 -5.29 16.87
C PHE A 112 10.66 -4.84 18.29
N HIS A 113 10.36 -3.58 18.64
CA HIS A 113 10.59 -3.05 19.99
C HIS A 113 9.71 -3.75 21.04
N ILE A 114 8.44 -4.00 20.72
CA ILE A 114 7.48 -4.65 21.62
C ILE A 114 7.83 -6.13 21.86
N GLN A 115 8.23 -6.85 20.81
CA GLN A 115 8.64 -8.27 20.92
C GLN A 115 9.98 -8.42 21.67
N LYS A 116 10.75 -7.34 21.82
CA LYS A 116 12.09 -7.29 22.43
C LYS A 116 12.10 -7.04 23.93
N GLN A 117 11.27 -7.75 24.69
CA GLN A 117 11.72 -8.18 26.02
C GLN A 117 12.29 -9.61 25.94
N PRO A 118 13.49 -9.83 25.38
CA PRO A 118 14.11 -11.15 25.46
C PRO A 118 14.42 -11.44 26.95
N PRO A 119 14.27 -12.70 27.41
CA PRO A 119 14.90 -13.11 28.67
C PRO A 119 16.40 -12.83 28.58
N LEU A 120 16.99 -12.38 29.70
CA LEU A 120 18.33 -11.77 29.88
C LEU A 120 19.55 -12.46 29.22
N ASN A 121 19.39 -13.59 28.52
CA ASN A 121 20.47 -14.49 28.10
C ASN A 121 20.50 -14.81 26.58
N LEU A 122 19.80 -14.06 25.72
CA LEU A 122 19.89 -14.21 24.26
C LEU A 122 20.49 -12.97 23.61
N ALA A 123 21.31 -13.18 22.58
CA ALA A 123 21.87 -12.10 21.77
C ALA A 123 20.74 -11.16 21.30
N PRO A 124 20.94 -9.83 21.30
CA PRO A 124 19.91 -8.90 20.85
C PRO A 124 19.49 -9.27 19.42
N PRO A 125 18.18 -9.40 19.13
CA PRO A 125 17.74 -9.73 17.78
C PRO A 125 18.30 -8.74 16.76
N LEU A 126 18.71 -9.23 15.58
CA LEU A 126 19.16 -8.41 14.45
C LEU A 126 18.10 -7.34 14.15
N GLU A 127 18.53 -6.09 13.94
CA GLU A 127 17.62 -5.00 13.58
C GLU A 127 16.84 -5.34 12.30
N PRO A 128 15.54 -4.96 12.22
CA PRO A 128 14.76 -5.26 11.05
C PRO A 128 15.26 -4.45 9.86
N GLU A 129 15.25 -5.06 8.68
CA GLU A 129 15.52 -4.34 7.43
C GLU A 129 14.28 -3.48 7.11
N LEU A 130 14.49 -2.17 6.97
CA LEU A 130 13.45 -1.21 6.64
C LEU A 130 13.43 -0.98 5.13
N SER A 131 12.30 -0.49 4.63
CA SER A 131 12.20 -0.04 3.26
C SER A 131 12.91 1.31 3.09
N PRO A 132 13.85 1.45 2.14
CA PRO A 132 14.48 2.74 1.83
C PRO A 132 13.56 3.68 1.06
N ALA A 133 12.36 3.22 0.70
CA ALA A 133 11.43 3.98 -0.11
C ALA A 133 10.72 5.10 0.67
N GLY A 134 10.68 5.05 2.01
CA GLY A 134 9.98 6.03 2.85
C GLY A 134 10.37 7.50 2.60
N THR A 135 9.50 8.43 3.00
CA THR A 135 9.80 9.86 2.96
C THR A 135 10.77 10.27 4.07
N GLN A 136 10.81 9.47 5.15
CA GLN A 136 11.69 9.67 6.28
C GLN A 136 12.98 8.85 6.15
N ASP A 137 14.08 9.38 6.68
CA ASP A 137 15.33 8.65 6.75
C ASP A 137 15.21 7.46 7.73
N GLU A 138 15.67 6.29 7.29
CA GLU A 138 15.59 5.05 8.07
C GLU A 138 16.31 5.16 9.42
N GLU A 139 17.44 5.85 9.48
CA GLU A 139 18.22 5.97 10.71
C GLU A 139 17.51 6.92 11.69
N ILE A 140 16.88 7.98 11.20
CA ILE A 140 16.04 8.85 12.04
C ILE A 140 14.88 8.07 12.65
N LEU A 141 14.19 7.22 11.87
CA LEU A 141 13.11 6.38 12.39
C LEU A 141 13.61 5.38 13.44
N LYS A 142 14.76 4.74 13.18
CA LYS A 142 15.38 3.79 14.13
C LYS A 142 15.78 4.48 15.44
N GLU A 143 16.46 5.62 15.36
CA GLU A 143 16.87 6.41 16.52
C GLU A 143 15.65 6.83 17.35
N ALA A 144 14.60 7.35 16.70
CA ALA A 144 13.40 7.81 17.37
C ALA A 144 12.69 6.68 18.16
N VAL A 145 12.57 5.49 17.57
CA VAL A 145 11.96 4.33 18.25
C VAL A 145 12.88 3.76 19.33
N ARG A 146 14.20 3.74 19.13
CA ARG A 146 15.17 3.20 20.10
C ARG A 146 15.26 4.05 21.36
N GLU A 147 15.39 5.36 21.22
CA GLU A 147 15.59 6.30 22.33
C GLU A 147 14.26 6.77 22.94
N ALA A 148 13.12 6.36 22.38
CA ALA A 148 11.80 6.89 22.68
C ALA A 148 11.73 8.43 22.59
N ASP A 149 12.57 9.03 21.74
CA ASP A 149 12.60 10.45 21.46
C ASP A 149 12.05 10.72 20.05
N TYR A 150 10.78 11.12 20.03
CA TYR A 150 10.05 11.42 18.79
C TYR A 150 10.12 12.90 18.39
N SER A 151 11.01 13.70 19.00
CA SER A 151 11.11 15.15 18.73
C SER A 151 11.47 15.50 17.29
N ARG A 152 12.16 14.58 16.60
CA ARG A 152 12.56 14.72 15.19
C ARG A 152 11.52 14.18 14.19
N LEU A 153 10.46 13.55 14.68
CA LEU A 153 9.38 13.04 13.84
C LEU A 153 8.30 14.11 13.63
N ALA A 154 7.50 13.94 12.58
CA ALA A 154 6.29 14.71 12.40
C ALA A 154 5.37 14.59 13.64
N PRO A 155 4.71 15.68 14.09
CA PRO A 155 3.82 15.65 15.25
C PRO A 155 2.75 14.54 15.21
N GLU A 156 2.24 14.26 14.01
CA GLU A 156 1.25 13.21 13.73
C GLU A 156 1.82 11.83 14.07
N LEU A 157 3.06 11.54 13.66
CA LEU A 157 3.74 10.28 13.94
C LEU A 157 4.05 10.13 15.44
N LYS A 158 4.45 11.21 16.10
CA LYS A 158 4.65 11.19 17.56
C LYS A 158 3.36 10.83 18.29
N THR A 159 2.25 11.45 17.91
CA THR A 159 0.93 11.21 18.52
C THR A 159 0.50 9.77 18.28
N LEU A 160 0.64 9.28 17.05
CA LEU A 160 0.38 7.88 16.68
C LEU A 160 1.15 6.89 17.56
N ILE A 161 2.45 7.09 17.75
CA ILE A 161 3.28 6.17 18.54
C ILE A 161 2.83 6.14 20.01
N GLN A 162 2.43 7.28 20.56
CA GLN A 162 1.89 7.37 21.92
C GLN A 162 0.57 6.61 22.07
N GLU A 163 -0.35 6.78 21.10
CA GLU A 163 -1.62 6.06 21.09
C GLU A 163 -1.43 4.54 20.90
N VAL A 164 -0.50 4.15 20.03
CA VAL A 164 -0.11 2.75 19.83
C VAL A 164 0.40 2.12 21.13
N ALA A 165 1.24 2.83 21.90
CA ALA A 165 1.75 2.31 23.17
C ALA A 165 0.60 1.98 24.14
N VAL A 166 -0.39 2.88 24.27
CA VAL A 166 -1.58 2.67 25.10
C VAL A 166 -2.47 1.54 24.56
N LEU A 167 -2.64 1.46 23.23
CA LEU A 167 -3.41 0.39 22.61
C LEU A 167 -2.80 -0.98 22.87
N MET A 168 -1.47 -1.09 22.84
CA MET A 168 -0.78 -2.36 23.06
C MET A 168 -0.85 -2.85 24.50
N GLU A 169 -1.00 -1.94 25.48
CA GLU A 169 -1.29 -2.31 26.88
C GLU A 169 -2.70 -2.91 27.04
N THR A 170 -3.66 -2.48 26.21
CA THR A 170 -5.07 -2.87 26.31
C THR A 170 -5.48 -4.01 25.38
N HIS A 171 -4.89 -4.10 24.18
CA HIS A 171 -5.17 -5.09 23.14
C HIS A 171 -3.86 -5.52 22.44
N PRO A 172 -3.17 -6.58 22.91
CA PRO A 172 -1.83 -6.94 22.43
C PRO A 172 -1.81 -7.64 21.06
N HIS A 173 -2.90 -7.62 20.29
CA HIS A 173 -3.00 -8.37 19.05
C HIS A 173 -2.29 -7.64 17.89
N PRO A 174 -1.27 -8.23 17.23
CA PRO A 174 -0.49 -7.56 16.19
C PRO A 174 -1.31 -7.05 15.00
N GLN A 175 -2.44 -7.72 14.72
CA GLN A 175 -3.30 -7.35 13.59
C GLN A 175 -4.20 -6.15 13.92
N ILE A 176 -4.58 -5.98 15.20
CA ILE A 176 -5.30 -4.78 15.66
C ILE A 176 -4.36 -3.57 15.58
N LEU A 177 -3.09 -3.74 15.96
CA LEU A 177 -2.06 -2.72 15.80
C LEU A 177 -1.92 -2.27 14.34
N ASP A 178 -1.80 -3.23 13.41
CA ASP A 178 -1.67 -2.91 11.99
C ASP A 178 -2.87 -2.11 11.48
N SER A 179 -4.08 -2.59 11.76
CA SER A 179 -5.33 -1.92 11.39
C SER A 179 -5.46 -0.53 12.01
N PHE A 180 -5.03 -0.36 13.27
CA PHE A 180 -5.04 0.94 13.94
C PHE A 180 -4.06 1.92 13.29
N MET A 181 -2.83 1.49 12.99
CA MET A 181 -1.87 2.33 12.29
C MET A 181 -2.32 2.69 10.87
N ASP A 182 -2.92 1.72 10.16
CA ASP A 182 -3.47 1.96 8.82
C ASP A 182 -4.65 2.95 8.86
N ARG A 183 -5.47 2.92 9.92
CA ARG A 183 -6.51 3.94 10.13
C ARG A 183 -5.91 5.35 10.17
N HIS A 184 -4.87 5.57 10.98
CA HIS A 184 -4.21 6.88 11.06
C HIS A 184 -3.57 7.32 9.74
N LEU A 185 -3.03 6.38 8.96
CA LEU A 185 -2.55 6.69 7.60
C LEU A 185 -3.69 7.26 6.75
N PHE A 186 -4.86 6.63 6.75
CA PHE A 186 -5.99 7.10 5.95
C PHE A 186 -6.60 8.41 6.48
N GLU A 187 -6.65 8.62 7.80
CA GLU A 187 -7.08 9.90 8.39
C GLU A 187 -6.14 11.05 7.99
N TRP A 188 -4.83 10.80 7.99
CA TRP A 188 -3.85 11.77 7.52
C TRP A 188 -4.03 12.05 6.03
N LEU A 189 -4.06 11.01 5.18
CA LEU A 189 -4.30 11.16 3.75
C LEU A 189 -5.58 11.96 3.47
N ARG A 190 -6.66 11.66 4.21
CA ARG A 190 -7.95 12.33 4.03
C ARG A 190 -7.86 13.81 4.38
N THR A 191 -7.16 14.18 5.44
CA THR A 191 -6.97 15.57 5.84
C THR A 191 -6.10 16.31 4.83
N ALA A 192 -4.98 15.70 4.44
CA ALA A 192 -4.02 16.31 3.52
C ALA A 192 -4.60 16.58 2.12
N ILE A 193 -5.51 15.71 1.62
CA ILE A 193 -6.14 15.95 0.32
C ILE A 193 -7.17 17.08 0.30
N GLU A 194 -7.66 17.55 1.46
CA GLU A 194 -8.65 18.63 1.53
C GLU A 194 -8.08 19.95 0.99
N ASP A 195 -6.80 20.19 1.24
CA ASP A 195 -6.08 21.42 0.85
C ASP A 195 -5.95 21.56 -0.67
N TYR A 196 -6.05 20.46 -1.42
CA TYR A 196 -5.96 20.49 -2.88
C TYR A 196 -7.28 20.87 -3.55
N HIS A 197 -8.41 20.80 -2.82
CA HIS A 197 -9.77 21.04 -3.34
C HIS A 197 -10.06 20.32 -4.67
N ASP A 198 -9.59 19.09 -4.78
CA ASP A 198 -9.54 18.33 -6.03
C ASP A 198 -10.47 17.10 -5.93
N LEU A 199 -11.50 17.05 -6.79
CA LEU A 199 -12.49 15.98 -6.76
C LEU A 199 -11.90 14.62 -7.14
N PHE A 200 -10.89 14.60 -8.02
CA PHE A 200 -10.19 13.37 -8.38
C PHE A 200 -9.42 12.80 -7.19
N LEU A 201 -8.63 13.63 -6.50
CA LEU A 201 -7.91 13.19 -5.31
C LEU A 201 -8.87 12.81 -4.15
N THR A 202 -9.94 13.58 -3.97
CA THR A 202 -10.95 13.29 -2.94
C THR A 202 -11.56 11.92 -3.16
N HIS A 203 -12.07 11.66 -4.36
CA HIS A 203 -12.71 10.38 -4.65
C HIS A 203 -11.70 9.23 -4.68
N PHE A 204 -10.46 9.47 -5.15
CA PHE A 204 -9.37 8.49 -5.05
C PHE A 204 -9.15 8.03 -3.60
N VAL A 205 -9.10 8.95 -2.64
CA VAL A 205 -8.93 8.61 -1.22
C VAL A 205 -10.18 7.92 -0.65
N GLU A 206 -11.38 8.35 -1.02
CA GLU A 206 -12.64 7.68 -0.62
C GLU A 206 -12.64 6.20 -1.02
N LEU A 207 -12.29 5.89 -2.28
CA LEU A 207 -12.20 4.52 -2.77
C LEU A 207 -11.17 3.67 -2.01
N ARG A 208 -10.04 4.27 -1.63
CA ARG A 208 -9.03 3.60 -0.80
C ARG A 208 -9.51 3.36 0.62
N ILE A 209 -10.25 4.31 1.20
CA ILE A 209 -10.88 4.16 2.51
C ILE A 209 -11.92 3.04 2.47
N ASP A 210 -12.76 2.97 1.45
CA ASP A 210 -13.76 1.91 1.30
C ASP A 210 -13.09 0.54 1.18
N SER A 211 -12.03 0.43 0.37
CA SER A 211 -11.23 -0.78 0.26
C SER A 211 -10.70 -1.23 1.62
N PHE A 212 -10.11 -0.32 2.40
CA PHE A 212 -9.60 -0.61 3.73
C PHE A 212 -10.70 -1.00 4.72
N ASN A 213 -11.81 -0.26 4.73
CA ASN A 213 -12.92 -0.48 5.65
C ASN A 213 -13.62 -1.81 5.40
N ILE A 214 -13.90 -2.14 4.14
CA ILE A 214 -14.58 -3.39 3.76
C ILE A 214 -13.68 -4.60 4.11
N GLN A 215 -12.39 -4.53 3.79
CA GLN A 215 -11.46 -5.61 4.15
C GLN A 215 -11.29 -5.73 5.66
N SER A 216 -11.15 -4.61 6.37
CA SER A 216 -11.02 -4.61 7.84
C SER A 216 -12.27 -5.15 8.52
N PHE A 217 -13.45 -4.83 8.00
CA PHE A 217 -14.71 -5.41 8.48
C PHE A 217 -14.69 -6.94 8.39
N LEU A 218 -14.36 -7.49 7.23
CA LEU A 218 -14.31 -8.94 7.04
C LEU A 218 -13.22 -9.60 7.90
N ARG A 219 -12.05 -8.97 8.05
CA ARG A 219 -10.98 -9.47 8.92
C ARG A 219 -11.41 -9.50 10.39
N ILE A 220 -12.05 -8.45 10.89
CA ILE A 220 -12.55 -8.40 12.28
C ILE A 220 -13.63 -9.46 12.50
N LYS A 221 -14.53 -9.67 11.54
CA LYS A 221 -15.52 -10.76 11.60
C LYS A 221 -14.89 -12.15 11.69
N LEU A 222 -13.72 -12.34 11.07
CA LEU A 222 -12.98 -13.61 11.13
C LEU A 222 -12.25 -13.84 12.46
N TRP A 223 -12.01 -12.79 13.24
CA TRP A 223 -11.38 -12.95 14.56
C TRP A 223 -12.34 -13.48 15.62
N GLU A 224 -13.66 -13.45 15.35
CA GLU A 224 -14.71 -13.94 16.27
C GLU A 224 -14.57 -13.38 17.71
N GLU A 225 -14.13 -12.12 17.82
CA GLU A 225 -13.94 -11.43 19.09
C GLU A 225 -15.27 -10.94 19.68
N VAL A 226 -15.42 -10.97 21.01
CA VAL A 226 -16.70 -10.64 21.69
C VAL A 226 -17.11 -9.17 21.48
N ASN A 227 -16.17 -8.29 21.14
CA ASN A 227 -16.32 -6.85 21.04
C ASN A 227 -16.12 -6.30 19.61
N GLU A 228 -16.57 -7.03 18.58
CA GLU A 228 -16.47 -6.62 17.16
C GLU A 228 -16.88 -5.17 16.91
N LYS A 229 -18.00 -4.72 17.52
CA LYS A 229 -18.50 -3.36 17.34
C LYS A 229 -17.48 -2.31 17.74
N GLU A 230 -16.89 -2.47 18.93
CA GLU A 230 -15.87 -1.56 19.46
C GLU A 230 -14.62 -1.58 18.60
N LEU A 231 -14.20 -2.76 18.13
CA LEU A 231 -13.07 -2.90 17.22
C LEU A 231 -13.31 -2.20 15.90
N LEU A 232 -14.50 -2.35 15.30
CA LEU A 232 -14.88 -1.66 14.07
C LEU A 232 -14.94 -0.15 14.27
N GLU A 233 -15.49 0.35 15.37
CA GLU A 233 -15.49 1.78 15.69
C GLU A 233 -14.07 2.35 15.81
N ARG A 234 -13.13 1.55 16.35
CA ARG A 234 -11.73 1.92 16.51
C ARG A 234 -10.88 1.77 15.26
N VAL A 235 -11.21 0.86 14.34
CA VAL A 235 -10.40 0.57 13.15
C VAL A 235 -10.90 1.30 11.91
N LEU A 236 -12.22 1.37 11.71
CA LEU A 236 -12.77 1.93 10.48
C LEU A 236 -12.56 3.45 10.39
N VAL A 237 -12.31 3.91 9.18
CA VAL A 237 -12.03 5.31 8.84
C VAL A 237 -13.31 5.98 8.32
N GLU A 238 -13.51 7.26 8.64
CA GLU A 238 -14.63 8.05 8.14
C GLU A 238 -14.41 8.59 6.72
N LYS A 239 -15.47 9.14 6.12
CA LYS A 239 -15.43 9.82 4.81
C LYS A 239 -14.97 8.92 3.65
N GLY A 240 -15.33 7.63 3.67
CA GLY A 240 -15.42 6.80 2.46
C GLY A 240 -16.76 6.99 1.74
N THR A 241 -16.95 6.34 0.59
CA THR A 241 -18.27 6.32 -0.07
C THR A 241 -19.25 5.39 0.66
N VAL A 242 -18.73 4.41 1.39
CA VAL A 242 -19.49 3.57 2.32
C VAL A 242 -19.38 4.16 3.72
N GLU A 243 -20.52 4.49 4.33
CA GLU A 243 -20.53 5.16 5.63
C GLU A 243 -20.03 4.22 6.74
N LYS A 244 -19.05 4.68 7.52
CA LYS A 244 -18.49 3.96 8.66
C LYS A 244 -19.56 3.45 9.61
N MET A 245 -20.53 4.30 9.97
CA MET A 245 -21.57 3.94 10.93
C MET A 245 -22.49 2.83 10.41
N GLU A 246 -22.69 2.75 9.10
CA GLU A 246 -23.45 1.63 8.51
C GLU A 246 -22.69 0.32 8.66
N LEU A 247 -21.38 0.31 8.42
CA LEU A 247 -20.53 -0.88 8.63
C LEU A 247 -20.50 -1.31 10.10
N VAL A 248 -20.35 -0.36 11.02
CA VAL A 248 -20.39 -0.63 12.48
C VAL A 248 -21.72 -1.27 12.88
N GLN A 249 -22.85 -0.83 12.33
CA GLN A 249 -24.16 -1.41 12.63
C GLN A 249 -24.33 -2.86 12.16
N LEU A 250 -23.55 -3.28 11.16
CA LEU A 250 -23.51 -4.69 10.73
C LEU A 250 -22.71 -5.59 11.67
N SER A 251 -22.07 -5.05 12.72
CA SER A 251 -21.29 -5.84 13.68
C SER A 251 -22.11 -6.92 14.38
N SER A 252 -23.41 -6.74 14.60
CA SER A 252 -24.25 -7.77 15.22
C SER A 252 -24.82 -8.78 14.22
N GLN A 253 -24.56 -8.61 12.92
CA GLN A 253 -25.10 -9.44 11.85
C GLN A 253 -24.04 -10.43 11.34
N PRO A 254 -24.45 -11.51 10.66
CA PRO A 254 -23.52 -12.38 9.92
C PRO A 254 -22.72 -11.60 8.87
N LYS A 255 -21.54 -12.08 8.52
CA LYS A 255 -20.63 -11.45 7.54
C LYS A 255 -21.29 -11.29 6.16
N GLU A 256 -22.24 -12.13 5.82
CA GLU A 256 -23.02 -12.13 4.58
C GLU A 256 -23.88 -10.86 4.42
N ALA A 257 -24.30 -10.27 5.54
CA ALA A 257 -25.08 -9.03 5.54
C ALA A 257 -24.33 -7.85 4.88
N LEU A 258 -23.00 -7.91 4.83
CA LEU A 258 -22.19 -6.92 4.13
C LEU A 258 -22.44 -6.95 2.62
N GLY A 259 -22.49 -8.14 2.02
CA GLY A 259 -22.75 -8.30 0.59
C GLY A 259 -24.12 -7.76 0.20
N ASP A 260 -25.14 -8.04 1.02
CA ASP A 260 -26.51 -7.53 0.80
C ASP A 260 -26.60 -6.01 0.99
N ARG A 261 -25.88 -5.46 1.97
CA ARG A 261 -25.83 -4.00 2.18
C ARG A 261 -25.22 -3.28 0.98
N LEU A 262 -24.21 -3.88 0.37
CA LEU A 262 -23.43 -3.29 -0.73
C LEU A 262 -23.98 -3.64 -2.13
N ASP A 263 -25.09 -4.37 -2.22
CA ASP A 263 -25.65 -4.91 -3.47
C ASP A 263 -25.94 -3.85 -4.55
N LYS A 264 -26.25 -2.62 -4.13
CA LYS A 264 -26.52 -1.47 -5.02
C LYS A 264 -25.28 -0.64 -5.37
N THR A 265 -24.11 -1.04 -4.88
CA THR A 265 -22.83 -0.38 -5.12
C THR A 265 -21.99 -1.24 -6.07
N ASP A 266 -20.88 -0.67 -6.56
CA ASP A 266 -19.92 -1.43 -7.36
C ASP A 266 -19.19 -2.52 -6.54
N TYR A 267 -19.39 -2.58 -5.21
CA TYR A 267 -18.75 -3.53 -4.30
C TYR A 267 -19.58 -4.78 -3.99
N GLY A 268 -20.89 -4.80 -4.28
CA GLY A 268 -21.80 -5.87 -3.86
C GLY A 268 -21.39 -7.25 -4.36
N GLU A 269 -21.29 -7.41 -5.68
CA GLU A 269 -20.89 -8.66 -6.33
C GLU A 269 -19.46 -9.11 -5.93
N PRO A 270 -18.42 -8.24 -5.97
CA PRO A 270 -17.09 -8.59 -5.48
C PRO A 270 -17.06 -9.07 -4.02
N VAL A 271 -17.81 -8.43 -3.12
CA VAL A 271 -17.87 -8.81 -1.71
C VAL A 271 -18.56 -10.16 -1.54
N LYS A 272 -19.66 -10.42 -2.24
CA LYS A 272 -20.34 -11.73 -2.22
C LYS A 272 -19.41 -12.85 -2.69
N LYS A 273 -18.69 -12.63 -3.79
CA LYS A 273 -17.69 -13.58 -4.29
C LYS A 273 -16.55 -13.79 -3.29
N ALA A 274 -16.08 -12.72 -2.64
CA ALA A 274 -15.04 -12.81 -1.63
C ALA A 274 -15.48 -13.60 -0.40
N LEU A 275 -16.75 -13.52 0.00
CA LEU A 275 -17.31 -14.33 1.08
C LEU A 275 -17.31 -15.83 0.71
N GLU A 276 -17.65 -16.17 -0.53
CA GLU A 276 -17.57 -17.56 -1.03
C GLU A 276 -16.12 -18.09 -1.03
N GLU A 277 -15.15 -17.27 -1.49
CA GLU A 277 -13.72 -17.60 -1.46
C GLU A 277 -13.21 -17.74 -0.01
N LEU A 278 -13.70 -16.89 0.89
CA LEU A 278 -13.34 -16.91 2.29
C LEU A 278 -13.83 -18.18 2.99
N ASP A 279 -15.06 -18.61 2.71
CA ASP A 279 -15.61 -19.86 3.26
C ASP A 279 -14.88 -21.11 2.75
N ARG A 280 -14.39 -21.06 1.50
CA ARG A 280 -13.69 -22.18 0.86
C ARG A 280 -12.22 -22.28 1.29
N ASP A 281 -11.50 -21.16 1.22
CA ASP A 281 -10.03 -21.12 1.27
C ASP A 281 -9.48 -20.26 2.42
N GLY A 282 -10.34 -19.60 3.20
CA GLY A 282 -9.92 -18.69 4.28
C GLY A 282 -9.18 -17.44 3.78
N SER A 283 -9.37 -17.07 2.51
CA SER A 283 -8.59 -16.03 1.83
C SER A 283 -9.47 -14.87 1.35
N LEU A 284 -8.97 -13.64 1.50
CA LEU A 284 -9.55 -12.42 0.95
C LEU A 284 -8.82 -11.92 -0.31
N PHE A 285 -7.96 -12.76 -0.89
CA PHE A 285 -7.10 -12.37 -2.01
C PHE A 285 -7.89 -11.86 -3.24
N GLY A 286 -9.03 -12.48 -3.58
CA GLY A 286 -9.85 -12.01 -4.70
C GLY A 286 -10.44 -10.63 -4.47
N LEU A 287 -10.77 -10.29 -3.21
CA LEU A 287 -11.26 -8.96 -2.84
C LEU A 287 -10.15 -7.91 -2.92
N GLU A 288 -8.95 -8.25 -2.43
CA GLU A 288 -7.75 -7.41 -2.54
C GLU A 288 -7.46 -7.09 -4.02
N GLN A 289 -7.47 -8.11 -4.88
CA GLN A 289 -7.25 -7.96 -6.32
C GLN A 289 -8.34 -7.11 -7.00
N PHE A 290 -9.59 -7.27 -6.59
CA PHE A 290 -10.69 -6.45 -7.09
C PHE A 290 -10.44 -4.97 -6.79
N PHE A 291 -10.18 -4.60 -5.52
CA PHE A 291 -9.95 -3.21 -5.16
C PHE A 291 -8.69 -2.64 -5.80
N ASP A 292 -7.60 -3.41 -5.86
CA ASP A 292 -6.39 -3.01 -6.58
C ASP A 292 -6.68 -2.64 -8.04
N SER A 293 -7.51 -3.44 -8.71
CA SER A 293 -7.88 -3.22 -10.10
C SER A 293 -8.84 -2.04 -10.24
N TYR A 294 -9.87 -1.96 -9.40
CA TYR A 294 -10.88 -0.91 -9.42
C TYR A 294 -10.28 0.49 -9.18
N ILE A 295 -9.40 0.62 -8.18
CA ILE A 295 -8.70 1.88 -7.87
C ILE A 295 -7.74 2.27 -9.00
N LEU A 296 -7.04 1.29 -9.58
CA LEU A 296 -6.15 1.55 -10.72
C LEU A 296 -6.92 1.97 -11.97
N GLU A 297 -8.06 1.34 -12.27
CA GLU A 297 -8.93 1.72 -13.39
C GLU A 297 -9.46 3.13 -13.21
N TYR A 298 -9.89 3.49 -12.00
CA TYR A 298 -10.28 4.84 -11.67
C TYR A 298 -9.15 5.85 -11.92
N ALA A 299 -7.93 5.59 -11.44
CA ALA A 299 -6.79 6.46 -11.69
C ALA A 299 -6.38 6.51 -13.17
N SER A 300 -6.51 5.39 -13.88
CA SER A 300 -6.19 5.25 -15.31
C SER A 300 -7.14 6.05 -16.19
N SER A 301 -8.37 6.34 -15.74
CA SER A 301 -9.27 7.24 -16.45
C SER A 301 -8.66 8.64 -16.64
N GLY A 302 -7.78 9.05 -15.70
CA GLY A 302 -6.98 10.27 -15.77
C GLY A 302 -5.87 10.27 -16.82
N TYR A 303 -5.54 9.12 -17.40
CA TYR A 303 -4.52 9.01 -18.45
C TYR A 303 -4.85 9.86 -19.68
N TYR A 304 -6.13 10.09 -19.99
CA TYR A 304 -6.53 10.89 -21.16
C TYR A 304 -6.45 12.41 -20.93
N ILE A 305 -6.10 12.86 -19.71
CA ILE A 305 -5.98 14.28 -19.37
C ILE A 305 -4.66 14.84 -19.90
N THR A 306 -4.75 16.00 -20.57
CA THR A 306 -3.59 16.61 -21.26
C THR A 306 -2.55 17.15 -20.30
N PHE A 307 -2.96 17.70 -19.16
CA PHE A 307 -2.09 18.16 -18.08
C PHE A 307 -2.90 18.35 -16.79
N GLY A 308 -2.38 17.81 -15.69
CA GLY A 308 -3.06 17.75 -14.40
C GLY A 308 -2.35 16.81 -13.42
N LYS A 309 -2.97 16.61 -12.25
CA LYS A 309 -2.47 15.71 -11.20
C LYS A 309 -2.69 14.24 -11.56
N GLU A 310 -3.66 13.96 -12.41
CA GLU A 310 -4.15 12.63 -12.71
C GLU A 310 -3.13 11.77 -13.46
N PRO A 311 -2.42 12.27 -14.51
CA PRO A 311 -1.30 11.53 -15.11
C PRO A 311 -0.20 11.19 -14.10
N LEU A 312 0.11 12.10 -13.17
CA LEU A 312 1.11 11.87 -12.12
C LEU A 312 0.65 10.76 -11.17
N VAL A 313 -0.58 10.83 -10.66
CA VAL A 313 -1.17 9.80 -9.79
C VAL A 313 -1.22 8.45 -10.49
N ASN A 314 -1.66 8.41 -11.74
CA ASN A 314 -1.70 7.18 -12.52
C ASN A 314 -0.30 6.54 -12.65
N TYR A 315 0.72 7.33 -12.99
CA TYR A 315 2.09 6.84 -13.08
C TYR A 315 2.61 6.29 -11.75
N MET A 316 2.36 6.98 -10.63
CA MET A 316 2.75 6.50 -9.29
C MET A 316 2.15 5.12 -8.99
N LEU A 317 0.87 4.91 -9.31
CA LEU A 317 0.20 3.63 -9.09
C LEU A 317 0.70 2.53 -10.02
N LEU A 318 0.91 2.83 -11.30
CA LEU A 318 1.49 1.89 -12.25
C LEU A 318 2.89 1.45 -11.82
N LYS A 319 3.74 2.39 -11.38
CA LYS A 319 5.08 2.08 -10.91
C LYS A 319 5.06 1.24 -9.64
N LYS A 320 4.19 1.55 -8.68
CA LYS A 320 3.99 0.73 -7.49
C LYS A 320 3.51 -0.69 -7.82
N LYS A 321 2.57 -0.83 -8.76
CA LYS A 321 2.09 -2.13 -9.25
C LYS A 321 3.22 -2.93 -9.91
N GLU A 322 4.00 -2.30 -10.77
CA GLU A 322 5.17 -2.91 -11.41
C GLU A 322 6.15 -3.47 -10.37
N ILE A 323 6.49 -2.69 -9.35
CA ILE A 323 7.38 -3.14 -8.26
C ILE A 323 6.76 -4.29 -7.46
N ARG A 324 5.45 -4.29 -7.21
CA ARG A 324 4.74 -5.41 -6.57
C ARG A 324 4.82 -6.69 -7.41
N LEU A 325 4.60 -6.60 -8.72
CA LEU A 325 4.70 -7.73 -9.64
C LEU A 325 6.12 -8.28 -9.72
N LEU A 326 7.12 -7.39 -9.81
CA LEU A 326 8.53 -7.80 -9.77
C LEU A 326 8.87 -8.52 -8.47
N ARG A 327 8.45 -7.98 -7.32
CA ARG A 327 8.66 -8.62 -6.02
C ARG A 327 8.09 -10.03 -6.00
N GLN A 328 6.87 -10.22 -6.50
CA GLN A 328 6.25 -11.54 -6.58
C GLN A 328 7.08 -12.49 -7.45
N ILE A 329 7.41 -12.09 -8.68
CA ILE A 329 8.19 -12.91 -9.61
C ILE A 329 9.54 -13.28 -8.99
N LEU A 330 10.26 -12.33 -8.41
CA LEU A 330 11.58 -12.57 -7.83
C LEU A 330 11.50 -13.49 -6.59
N ARG A 331 10.47 -13.35 -5.74
CA ARG A 331 10.24 -14.28 -4.61
C ARG A 331 9.97 -15.71 -5.09
N GLU A 332 9.18 -15.86 -6.14
CA GLU A 332 8.93 -17.16 -6.79
C GLU A 332 10.21 -17.76 -7.37
N LYS A 333 11.16 -16.93 -7.83
CA LYS A 333 12.46 -17.37 -8.35
C LYS A 333 13.50 -17.65 -7.29
N LEU A 334 13.42 -17.01 -6.12
CA LEU A 334 14.26 -17.30 -4.97
C LEU A 334 13.88 -18.64 -4.32
N THR A 335 12.59 -18.96 -4.28
CA THR A 335 12.11 -20.21 -3.70
C THR A 335 12.33 -21.35 -4.70
N PRO A 336 13.03 -22.45 -4.34
CA PRO A 336 13.18 -23.58 -5.24
C PRO A 336 11.80 -24.19 -5.54
N GLN A 337 11.33 -24.12 -6.79
CA GLN A 337 10.11 -24.84 -7.16
C GLN A 337 10.33 -26.34 -6.94
N PRO A 338 9.44 -27.06 -6.24
CA PRO A 338 9.46 -28.51 -6.28
C PRO A 338 9.24 -28.92 -7.73
N ARG A 339 10.26 -29.52 -8.37
CA ARG A 339 10.17 -30.04 -9.73
C ARG A 339 8.88 -30.86 -9.84
N ALA A 340 7.96 -30.44 -10.70
CA ALA A 340 6.77 -31.21 -11.03
C ALA A 340 7.21 -32.64 -11.33
N ARG A 341 6.64 -33.62 -10.59
CA ARG A 341 6.86 -35.03 -10.88
C ARG A 341 6.45 -35.24 -12.33
N SER A 342 7.43 -35.50 -13.19
CA SER A 342 7.21 -36.09 -14.50
C SER A 342 6.50 -37.42 -14.28
N THR A 343 5.18 -37.44 -14.43
CA THR A 343 4.44 -38.68 -14.68
C THR A 343 4.87 -39.15 -16.05
N GLY A 344 5.56 -40.30 -16.08
CA GLY A 344 5.94 -40.99 -17.31
C GLY A 344 4.78 -41.68 -17.99
#